data_AF-A0A1F5NS73-F1
#
_entry.id   AF-A0A1F5NS73-F1
#
_cell.length_a   1.000
_cell.length_b   1.000
_cell.length_c   1.000
_cell.angle_alpha   90.00
_cell.angle_beta   90.00
_cell.angle_gamma   90.00
#
_symmetry.space_group_name_H-M   'P 1'
#
loop_
_entity.id
_entity.type
_entity.pdbx_description
1 polymer ?
#
loop_
_entity_poly.entity_id
_entity_poly.type
_entity_poly.pdbx_seq_one_letter_code
_entity_poly.pdbx_strand_id
1 'polypeptide(L)' 'MKAVSLAFEMGFIIALPVGLFLLLGKYLDLKFDSSPWFKIIGFLLAVTITTTWLTRRFKEIFEEMRINKNSDNSKD' A
#
# COMPACT_ATOMS: atom_id res chain seq x y z
N MET A 1 22.30 11.27 -2.41
CA MET A 1 20.88 11.59 -2.15
C MET A 1 19.95 10.47 -2.62
N LYS A 2 20.13 9.21 -2.18
CA LYS A 2 19.29 8.07 -2.60
C LYS A 2 18.18 7.72 -1.59
N ALA A 3 18.45 7.91 -0.30
CA ALA A 3 17.48 7.63 0.76
C ALA A 3 16.20 8.47 0.67
N VAL A 4 16.31 9.73 0.22
CA VAL A 4 15.15 10.65 0.08
C VAL A 4 14.22 10.20 -1.06
N SER A 5 14.78 9.79 -2.20
CA SER A 5 14.00 9.27 -3.33
C SER A 5 13.21 8.02 -2.93
N LEU A 6 13.87 7.11 -2.21
CA LEU A 6 13.27 5.86 -1.76
C LEU A 6 12.16 6.12 -0.74
N ALA A 7 12.39 7.04 0.22
CA ALA A 7 11.35 7.45 1.15
C ALA A 7 10.11 8.07 0.46
N PHE A 8 10.31 8.83 -0.62
CA PHE A 8 9.22 9.41 -1.41
C PHE A 8 8.43 8.34 -2.17
N GLU A 9 9.12 7.36 -2.77
CA GLU A 9 8.52 6.27 -3.53
C GLU A 9 7.65 5.39 -2.63
N MET A 10 8.15 5.06 -1.43
CA MET A 10 7.39 4.33 -0.41
C MET A 10 6.23 5.15 0.14
N GLY A 11 6.45 6.46 0.36
CA GLY A 11 5.41 7.39 0.78
C GLY A 11 4.25 7.45 -0.21
N PHE A 12 4.55 7.47 -1.52
CA PHE A 12 3.53 7.48 -2.58
C PHE A 12 2.73 6.18 -2.62
N ILE A 13 3.41 5.03 -2.49
CA ILE A 13 2.78 3.70 -2.45
C ILE A 13 1.75 3.58 -1.31
N ILE A 14 1.99 4.24 -0.17
CA ILE A 14 1.10 4.21 0.99
C ILE A 14 0.03 5.32 0.90
N ALA A 15 0.43 6.54 0.52
CA ALA A 15 -0.47 7.69 0.49
C ALA A 15 -1.58 7.55 -0.55
N LEU A 16 -1.29 6.92 -1.70
CA LEU A 16 -2.24 6.78 -2.80
C LEU A 16 -3.47 5.93 -2.44
N PRO A 17 -3.34 4.69 -1.92
CA PRO A 17 -4.49 3.91 -1.46
C PRO A 17 -5.16 4.57 -0.24
N VAL A 18 -4.40 5.02 0.75
CA VAL A 18 -4.97 5.64 1.96
C VAL A 18 -5.82 6.86 1.58
N GLY A 19 -5.27 7.77 0.76
CA GLY A 19 -5.97 8.96 0.30
C GLY A 19 -7.20 8.64 -0.55
N LEU A 20 -7.09 7.67 -1.46
CA LEU A 20 -8.21 7.24 -2.31
C LEU A 20 -9.39 6.73 -1.47
N PHE A 21 -9.13 5.84 -0.52
CA PHE A 21 -10.19 5.29 0.33
C PHE A 21 -10.74 6.30 1.33
N LEU A 22 -9.92 7.24 1.83
CA LEU A 22 -10.39 8.34 2.68
C LEU A 22 -11.36 9.25 1.93
N LEU A 23 -11.03 9.62 0.69
CA LEU A 23 -11.90 10.41 -0.18
C LEU A 23 -13.18 9.65 -0.54
N LEU A 24 -13.07 8.37 -0.86
CA LEU A 24 -14.22 7.51 -1.17
C LEU A 24 -15.15 7.37 0.04
N GLY A 25 -14.59 7.13 1.23
CA GLY A 25 -15.33 7.05 2.48
C GLY A 25 -16.02 8.37 2.83
N LYS A 26 -15.34 9.51 2.62
CA LYS A 26 -15.92 10.85 2.81
C LYS A 26 -17.07 11.11 1.82
N TYR A 27 -16.93 10.73 0.55
CA TYR A 27 -17.97 10.91 -0.46
C TYR A 27 -19.21 10.07 -0.17
N LEU A 28 -19.05 8.81 0.26
CA LEU A 28 -20.17 7.98 0.68
C LEU A 28 -20.86 8.52 1.94
N ASP A 29 -20.08 8.99 2.92
CA ASP A 29 -20.63 9.59 4.15
C ASP A 29 -21.52 10.81 3.83
N LEU A 30 -21.05 11.69 2.94
CA LEU A 30 -21.79 12.88 2.50
C LEU A 30 -23.06 12.53 1.70
N LYS A 31 -23.06 11.42 0.96
CA LYS A 31 -24.20 11.01 0.13
C LYS A 31 -25.32 10.35 0.93
N PHE A 32 -24.98 9.64 2.00
CA PHE A 32 -25.95 8.86 2.77
C PHE A 32 -26.48 9.57 4.02
N ASP A 33 -25.91 10.72 4.43
CA ASP A 33 -26.25 11.47 5.67
C ASP A 33 -26.24 10.58 6.93
N SER A 34 -25.66 9.40 6.80
CA SER A 34 -25.48 8.42 7.86
C SER A 34 -24.32 8.89 8.71
N SER A 35 -24.49 8.84 10.03
CA SER A 35 -23.43 8.97 11.02
C SER A 35 -22.11 8.31 10.54
N PRO A 36 -20.92 8.76 10.98
CA PRO A 36 -19.59 8.58 10.36
C PRO A 36 -19.04 7.14 10.18
N TRP A 37 -19.91 6.13 10.22
CA TRP A 37 -19.68 4.71 9.98
C TRP A 37 -19.16 4.40 8.57
N PHE A 38 -19.57 5.14 7.54
CA PHE A 38 -19.08 4.87 6.17
C PHE A 38 -17.60 5.22 6.00
N LYS A 39 -17.11 6.27 6.66
CA LYS A 39 -15.66 6.55 6.74
C LYS A 39 -14.90 5.42 7.42
N ILE A 40 -15.44 4.86 8.50
CA ILE A 40 -14.80 3.79 9.28
C ILE A 40 -14.74 2.50 8.45
N ILE A 41 -15.84 2.11 7.81
CA ILE A 41 -15.91 0.91 6.95
C ILE A 41 -15.03 1.09 5.72
N GLY A 42 -15.03 2.28 5.09
CA GLY A 42 -14.16 2.61 3.96
C GLY A 42 -12.67 2.54 4.34
N PHE A 43 -12.30 3.06 5.50
CA PHE A 43 -10.94 2.98 6.02
C PHE A 43 -10.54 1.53 6.36
N LEU A 44 -11.44 0.75 6.98
CA LEU A 44 -11.19 -0.65 7.30
C LEU A 44 -10.99 -1.49 6.03
N LEU A 45 -11.82 -1.27 5.01
CA LEU A 45 -11.66 -1.89 3.69
C LEU A 45 -10.35 -1.47 3.02
N ALA A 46 -9.99 -0.19 3.10
CA ALA A 46 -8.71 0.33 2.61
C ALA A 46 -7.53 -0.44 3.20
N VAL A 47 -7.51 -0.54 4.52
CA VAL A 47 -6.44 -1.20 5.26
C VAL A 47 -6.42 -2.68 4.93
N THR A 48 -7.57 -3.33 4.83
CA THR A 48 -7.67 -4.77 4.55
C THR A 48 -7.17 -5.09 3.14
N ILE A 49 -7.63 -4.33 2.14
CA ILE A 49 -7.21 -4.49 0.74
C ILE A 49 -5.73 -4.14 0.58
N THR A 50 -5.29 -3.03 1.17
CA THR A 50 -3.88 -2.63 1.12
C THR A 50 -3.02 -3.69 1.77
N THR A 51 -3.36 -4.20 2.95
CA THR A 51 -2.58 -5.22 3.67
C THR A 51 -2.50 -6.53 2.89
N THR A 52 -3.61 -7.01 2.32
CA THR A 52 -3.63 -8.26 1.54
C THR A 52 -2.90 -8.13 0.21
N TRP A 53 -2.98 -6.97 -0.45
CA TRP A 53 -2.26 -6.73 -1.70
C TRP A 53 -0.76 -6.49 -1.46
N LEU A 54 -0.42 -5.74 -0.41
CA LEU A 54 0.94 -5.42 0.00
C LEU A 54 1.71 -6.67 0.43
N THR A 55 1.10 -7.58 1.17
CA THR A 55 1.75 -8.85 1.56
C THR A 55 2.11 -9.72 0.36
N ARG A 56 1.26 -9.75 -0.68
CA ARG A 56 1.59 -10.45 -1.95
C ARG A 56 2.74 -9.76 -2.67
N ARG A 57 2.69 -8.42 -2.77
CA ARG A 57 3.72 -7.63 -3.45
C ARG A 57 5.07 -7.69 -2.76
N PHE A 58 5.09 -7.65 -1.43
CA PHE A 58 6.31 -7.82 -0.63
C PHE A 58 6.94 -9.18 -0.87
N LYS A 59 6.14 -10.25 -0.97
CA LYS A 59 6.66 -11.60 -1.22
C LYS A 59 7.31 -11.72 -2.61
N GLU A 60 6.73 -11.10 -3.63
CA GLU A 60 7.33 -11.01 -4.97
C GLU A 60 8.66 -10.26 -4.94
N ILE A 61 8.70 -9.08 -4.33
CA ILE A 61 9.91 -8.25 -4.24
C ILE A 61 11.01 -8.98 -3.44
N PHE A 62 10.65 -9.68 -2.36
CA PHE A 62 11.61 -10.44 -1.56
C PHE A 62 12.19 -11.64 -2.31
N GLU A 63 11.37 -12.35 -3.10
CA GLU A 63 11.87 -13.44 -3.96
C GLU A 63 12.77 -12.92 -5.08
N GLU A 64 12.43 -11.81 -5.74
CA GLU A 64 13.30 -11.19 -6.74
C GLU A 64 14.67 -10.81 -6.15
N MET A 65 14.69 -10.22 -4.95
CA MET A 65 15.94 -9.90 -4.25
C MET A 65 16.74 -11.16 -3.86
N ARG A 66 16.06 -12.24 -3.44
CA ARG A 66 16.71 -13.49 -3.06
C ARG A 66 17.34 -14.20 -4.25
N ILE A 67 16.68 -14.22 -5.40
CA ILE A 67 17.18 -14.84 -6.63
C ILE A 67 18.41 -14.10 -7.15
N ASN A 68 18.39 -12.76 -7.17
CA ASN A 68 19.51 -11.97 -7.67
C ASN A 68 20.79 -12.21 -6.84
N LYS A 69 20.67 -12.29 -5.51
CA LYS A 69 21.80 -12.60 -4.61
C LYS A 69 22.42 -13.98 -4.87
N ASN A 70 21.63 -14.97 -5.29
CA ASN A 70 22.13 -16.32 -5.53
C ASN A 70 22.81 -16.47 -6.91
N SER A 71 22.47 -15.61 -7.87
CA SER A 71 23.13 -15.56 -9.18
C SER A 71 24.49 -14.86 -9.15
N ASP A 72 24.75 -14.02 -8.15
CA ASP A 72 26.04 -13.37 -7.92
C ASP A 72 27.07 -14.36 -7.33
N ASN A 73 26.67 -15.13 -6.32
CA ASN A 73 27.50 -16.17 -5.67
C ASN A 73 27.86 -17.38 -6.54
N SER A 74 27.34 -17.50 -7.77
CA SER A 74 27.61 -18.64 -8.66
C SER A 74 28.68 -18.32 -9.72
N LYS A 75 29.22 -17.10 -9.74
CA LYS A 75 30.23 -16.65 -10.71
C LYS A 75 31.66 -16.56 -10.13
N ASP A 76 31.82 -16.89 -8.85
CA ASP A 76 33.10 -16.93 -8.13
C ASP A 76 33.61 -18.37 -7.94
#